data_AF-A0A742Y4T5-F1
#
_entry.id   AF-A0A742Y4T5-F1
#
_cell.length_a   1.000
_cell.length_b   1.000
_cell.length_c   1.000
_cell.angle_alpha   90.00
_cell.angle_beta   90.00
_cell.angle_gamma   90.00
#
_symmetry.space_group_name_H-M   'P 1'
#
loop_
_entity.id
_entity.type
_entity.pdbx_description
1 polymer ?
#
loop_
_entity_poly.entity_id
_entity_poly.type
_entity_poly.pdbx_seq_one_letter_code
_entity_poly.pdbx_strand_id
1 'polypeptide(L)'
;MSNIDKQALRERYSPKPAPECHICGAEMTIQRMSASRITYGCTGATYDDKGCHYADGRSIADDHYEKSRVTVVDSSDPDVLALLDELDSANGYASAYEAEKWHYHGLAESEGERADRAEKQVEELTMWVKRLAHSLRIAKPNSKLHSAAMDYLSHKGLISVEDVLR
;
A
#
# COMPACT_ATOMS: atom_id res chain seq x y z
N MET A 1 6.78 -4.80 17.47
CA MET A 1 5.53 -3.99 17.46
C MET A 1 4.38 -4.98 17.55
N SER A 2 3.53 -4.87 18.56
CA SER A 2 2.30 -5.66 18.66
C SER A 2 1.49 -5.46 17.38
N ASN A 3 1.09 -6.57 16.73
CA ASN A 3 0.20 -6.51 15.59
C ASN A 3 -1.18 -6.08 16.13
N ILE A 4 -1.44 -4.78 16.12
CA ILE A 4 -2.71 -4.22 16.52
C ILE A 4 -3.72 -4.59 15.45
N ASP A 5 -4.72 -5.36 15.84
CA ASP A 5 -5.84 -5.69 14.98
C ASP A 5 -6.71 -4.44 14.77
N LYS A 6 -6.44 -3.71 13.67
CA LYS A 6 -7.18 -2.50 13.29
C LYS A 6 -8.66 -2.79 13.05
N GLN A 7 -9.01 -4.00 12.58
CA GLN A 7 -10.40 -4.38 12.35
C GLN A 7 -11.15 -4.52 13.68
N ALA A 8 -10.54 -5.19 14.67
CA ALA A 8 -11.10 -5.28 16.01
C ALA A 8 -11.29 -3.90 16.66
N LEU A 9 -10.37 -2.96 16.41
CA LEU A 9 -10.55 -1.58 16.88
C LEU A 9 -11.72 -0.88 16.19
N ARG A 10 -11.83 -0.98 14.85
CA ARG A 10 -12.96 -0.41 14.10
C ARG A 10 -14.30 -0.93 14.63
N GLU A 11 -14.42 -2.24 14.85
CA GLU A 11 -15.64 -2.85 15.38
C GLU A 11 -15.96 -2.35 16.80
N ARG A 12 -14.95 -2.21 17.65
CA ARG A 12 -15.12 -1.78 19.05
C ARG A 12 -15.61 -0.35 19.20
N TYR A 13 -15.09 0.55 18.35
CA TYR A 13 -15.37 1.99 18.38
C TYR A 13 -16.45 2.40 17.37
N SER A 14 -17.00 1.46 16.61
CA SER A 14 -18.17 1.70 15.78
C SER A 14 -19.44 1.92 16.62
N PRO A 15 -20.39 2.73 16.13
CA PRO A 15 -21.71 2.84 16.73
C PRO A 15 -22.37 1.46 16.85
N LYS A 16 -22.89 1.15 18.04
CA LYS A 16 -23.59 -0.12 18.30
C LYS A 16 -25.07 0.02 17.96
N PRO A 17 -25.68 -1.02 17.37
CA PRO A 17 -27.12 -1.02 17.10
C PRO A 17 -27.93 -0.96 18.39
N ALA A 18 -29.18 -0.50 18.29
CA ALA A 18 -30.10 -0.53 19.42
C ALA A 18 -30.34 -1.98 19.86
N PRO A 19 -30.39 -2.26 21.18
CA PRO A 19 -30.66 -3.60 21.69
C PRO A 19 -32.12 -3.99 21.44
N GLU A 20 -32.35 -5.29 21.33
CA GLU A 20 -33.70 -5.86 21.30
C GLU A 20 -34.29 -6.00 22.71
N CYS A 21 -35.61 -5.89 22.81
CA CYS A 21 -36.32 -6.07 24.06
C CYS A 21 -36.30 -7.55 24.49
N HIS A 22 -35.78 -7.83 25.67
CA HIS A 22 -35.75 -9.20 26.22
C HIS A 22 -37.15 -9.77 26.56
N ILE A 23 -38.21 -8.96 26.55
CA ILE A 23 -39.59 -9.38 26.86
C ILE A 23 -40.35 -9.77 25.58
N CYS A 24 -40.20 -8.98 24.51
CA CYS A 24 -40.98 -9.18 23.26
C CYS A 24 -40.17 -9.26 21.97
N GLY A 25 -38.84 -9.06 22.02
CA GLY A 25 -37.96 -9.10 20.86
C GLY A 25 -37.98 -7.85 19.96
N ALA A 26 -38.83 -6.87 20.24
CA ALA A 26 -38.88 -5.64 19.46
C ALA A 26 -37.63 -4.77 19.66
N GLU A 27 -37.17 -4.09 18.61
CA GLU A 27 -36.08 -3.11 18.70
C GLU A 27 -36.45 -1.99 19.70
N MET A 28 -35.52 -1.71 20.61
CA MET A 28 -35.76 -0.71 21.64
C MET A 28 -35.41 0.69 21.16
N THR A 29 -36.07 1.69 21.73
CA THR A 29 -35.80 3.11 21.41
C THR A 29 -35.05 3.80 22.54
N ILE A 30 -34.24 4.79 22.19
CA ILE A 30 -33.50 5.60 23.15
C ILE A 30 -34.48 6.44 24.00
N GLN A 31 -34.43 6.25 25.32
CA GLN A 31 -35.25 7.01 26.27
C GLN A 31 -34.46 8.13 26.95
N ARG A 32 -33.16 7.91 27.14
CA ARG A 32 -32.26 8.89 27.74
C ARG A 32 -30.85 8.69 27.22
N MET A 33 -30.21 9.80 26.86
CA MET A 33 -28.77 9.84 26.59
C MET A 33 -28.10 10.74 27.62
N SER A 34 -27.11 10.22 28.32
CA SER A 34 -26.32 10.97 29.29
C SER A 34 -24.84 10.62 29.08
N ALA A 35 -24.13 11.48 28.34
CA ALA A 35 -22.75 11.23 27.93
C ALA A 35 -22.60 9.82 27.33
N SER A 36 -21.79 8.95 27.94
CA SER A 36 -21.56 7.57 27.49
C SER A 36 -22.62 6.57 27.91
N ARG A 37 -23.67 6.96 28.63
CA ARG A 37 -24.73 6.03 29.08
C ARG A 37 -26.00 6.28 28.29
N ILE A 38 -26.41 5.27 27.53
CA ILE A 38 -27.65 5.30 26.75
C ILE A 38 -28.64 4.34 27.41
N THR A 39 -29.79 4.86 27.83
CA THR A 39 -30.90 4.04 28.33
C THR A 39 -31.88 3.77 27.19
N TYR A 40 -32.06 2.50 26.88
CA TYR A 40 -33.06 2.02 25.94
C TYR A 40 -34.30 1.53 26.70
N GLY A 41 -35.47 1.66 26.09
CA GLY A 41 -36.75 1.17 26.60
C GLY A 41 -37.65 0.66 25.48
N CYS A 42 -38.45 -0.37 25.77
CA CYS A 42 -39.50 -0.83 24.87
C CYS A 42 -40.82 -0.14 25.25
N THR A 43 -41.14 0.93 24.54
CA THR A 43 -42.39 1.67 24.73
C THR A 43 -43.58 0.99 24.07
N GLY A 44 -43.35 0.05 23.13
CA GLY A 44 -44.42 -0.53 22.32
C GLY A 44 -45.05 0.48 21.36
N ALA A 45 -44.37 1.61 21.14
CA ALA A 45 -44.78 2.66 20.22
C ALA A 45 -44.32 2.33 18.81
N THR A 46 -45.24 2.42 17.86
CA THR A 46 -44.96 2.42 16.43
C THR A 46 -45.16 3.83 15.89
N TYR A 47 -44.22 4.26 15.04
CA TYR A 47 -44.24 5.56 14.39
C TYR A 47 -44.56 5.35 12.91
N ASP A 48 -45.72 5.81 12.47
CA ASP A 48 -46.15 5.81 11.07
C ASP A 48 -46.62 7.21 10.64
N ASP A 49 -47.13 7.32 9.41
CA ASP A 49 -47.66 8.59 8.86
C ASP A 49 -48.87 9.14 9.64
N LYS A 50 -49.49 8.33 10.51
CA LYS A 50 -50.62 8.73 11.38
C LYS A 50 -50.14 9.16 12.78
N GLY A 51 -48.84 9.09 13.04
CA GLY A 51 -48.21 9.50 14.28
C GLY A 51 -47.83 8.32 15.19
N CYS A 52 -47.60 8.62 16.47
CA CYS A 52 -47.23 7.63 17.47
C CYS A 52 -48.48 6.90 17.98
N HIS A 53 -48.50 5.58 17.85
CA HIS A 53 -49.54 4.74 18.43
C HIS A 53 -48.91 3.56 19.18
N TYR A 54 -49.56 3.14 20.25
CA TYR A 54 -49.10 2.05 21.10
C TYR A 54 -49.86 0.78 20.75
N ALA A 55 -49.21 -0.38 20.85
CA ALA A 55 -49.90 -1.66 20.76
C ALA A 55 -50.96 -1.80 21.89
N ASP A 56 -51.97 -2.65 21.68
CA ASP A 56 -53.08 -2.82 22.63
C ASP A 56 -52.58 -3.15 24.04
N GLY A 57 -53.04 -2.37 25.02
CA GLY A 57 -52.65 -2.51 26.43
C GLY A 57 -51.26 -1.94 26.77
N ARG A 58 -50.58 -1.26 25.84
CA ARG A 58 -49.26 -0.66 26.05
C ARG A 58 -49.33 0.85 26.31
N SER A 59 -48.38 1.37 27.09
CA SER A 59 -48.21 2.82 27.29
C SER A 59 -46.78 3.19 27.69
N ILE A 60 -46.45 4.49 27.68
CA ILE A 60 -45.11 5.02 28.02
C ILE A 60 -44.68 4.77 29.49
N ALA A 61 -45.57 4.25 30.32
CA ALA A 61 -45.31 3.95 31.73
C ALA A 61 -45.96 2.62 32.15
N ASP A 62 -46.12 1.68 31.21
CA ASP A 62 -46.60 0.35 31.54
C ASP A 62 -45.51 -0.51 32.20
N ASP A 63 -45.94 -1.62 32.81
CA ASP A 63 -45.05 -2.62 33.41
C ASP A 63 -44.00 -3.13 32.43
N HIS A 64 -44.35 -3.22 31.15
CA HIS A 64 -43.45 -3.69 30.10
C HIS A 64 -42.32 -2.68 29.89
N TYR A 65 -42.64 -1.40 29.77
CA TYR A 65 -41.69 -0.32 29.62
C TYR A 65 -40.75 -0.30 30.81
N GLU A 66 -41.26 -0.32 32.04
CA GLU A 66 -40.43 -0.31 33.25
C GLU A 66 -39.46 -1.50 33.29
N LYS A 67 -39.96 -2.71 33.07
CA LYS A 67 -39.17 -3.95 33.11
C LYS A 67 -38.21 -4.08 31.93
N SER A 68 -38.53 -3.48 30.77
CA SER A 68 -37.71 -3.59 29.56
C SER A 68 -36.44 -2.75 29.60
N ARG A 69 -36.34 -1.73 30.47
CA ARG A 69 -35.27 -0.73 30.42
C ARG A 69 -33.89 -1.33 30.62
N VAL A 70 -32.97 -1.01 29.71
CA VAL A 70 -31.55 -1.36 29.81
C VAL A 70 -30.70 -0.10 29.64
N THR A 71 -29.61 0.00 30.40
CA THR A 71 -28.62 1.07 30.21
C THR A 71 -27.33 0.47 29.71
N VAL A 72 -26.92 0.89 28.52
CA VAL A 72 -25.69 0.45 27.85
C VAL A 72 -24.68 1.57 27.92
N VAL A 73 -23.40 1.20 28.07
CA VAL A 73 -22.28 2.14 27.91
C VAL A 73 -21.92 2.19 26.43
N ASP A 74 -22.09 3.35 25.84
CA ASP A 74 -21.59 3.65 24.50
C ASP A 74 -20.07 3.84 24.56
N SER A 75 -19.39 3.03 23.76
CA SER A 75 -17.95 3.07 23.57
C SER A 75 -17.57 3.49 22.17
N SER A 76 -18.54 3.95 21.37
CA SER A 76 -18.26 4.46 20.03
C SER A 76 -17.45 5.75 20.13
N ASP A 77 -16.45 5.86 19.25
CA ASP A 77 -15.54 7.00 19.24
C ASP A 77 -15.19 7.33 17.78
N PRO A 78 -15.82 8.38 17.20
CA PRO A 78 -15.56 8.75 15.82
C PRO A 78 -14.13 9.27 15.59
N ASP A 79 -13.49 9.83 16.62
CA ASP A 79 -12.13 10.34 16.51
C ASP A 79 -11.13 9.19 16.38
N VAL A 80 -11.35 8.10 17.12
CA VAL A 80 -10.55 6.87 16.96
C VAL A 80 -10.71 6.28 15.56
N LEU A 81 -11.92 6.26 14.99
CA LEU A 81 -12.14 5.78 13.62
C LEU A 81 -11.43 6.66 12.58
N ALA A 82 -11.49 7.98 12.74
CA ALA A 82 -10.79 8.92 11.87
C ALA A 82 -9.27 8.74 11.93
N LEU A 83 -8.70 8.50 13.11
CA LEU A 83 -7.27 8.20 13.28
C LEU A 83 -6.87 6.88 12.61
N LEU A 84 -7.76 5.87 12.60
CA LEU A 84 -7.50 4.63 11.87
C LEU A 84 -7.50 4.85 10.36
N ASP A 85 -8.40 5.67 9.83
CA ASP A 85 -8.44 6.05 8.40
C ASP A 85 -7.19 6.82 7.98
N GLU A 86 -6.73 7.77 8.80
CA GLU A 86 -5.48 8.50 8.58
C GLU A 86 -4.27 7.56 8.57
N LEU A 87 -4.20 6.64 9.54
CA LEU A 87 -3.13 5.66 9.63
C LEU A 87 -3.10 4.70 8.42
N ASP A 88 -4.26 4.24 7.95
CA ASP A 88 -4.36 3.39 6.76
C ASP A 88 -3.90 4.16 5.50
N SER A 89 -4.28 5.44 5.40
CA SER A 89 -3.85 6.33 4.29
C SER A 89 -2.34 6.57 4.30
N ALA A 90 -1.76 6.86 5.46
CA ALA A 90 -0.32 7.08 5.61
C ALA A 90 0.50 5.82 5.29
N ASN A 91 0.03 4.65 5.74
CA ASN A 91 0.65 3.37 5.40
C ASN A 91 0.55 3.08 3.89
N GLY A 92 -0.58 3.41 3.25
CA GLY A 92 -0.74 3.29 1.81
C GLY A 92 0.27 4.15 1.04
N TYR A 93 0.46 5.40 1.46
CA TYR A 93 1.46 6.30 0.86
C TYR A 93 2.89 5.76 1.01
N ALA A 94 3.27 5.31 2.21
CA ALA A 94 4.58 4.71 2.46
C ALA A 94 4.82 3.48 1.56
N SER A 95 3.82 2.61 1.44
CA SER A 95 3.90 1.43 0.58
C SER A 95 4.05 1.78 -0.91
N ALA A 96 3.33 2.79 -1.40
CA ALA A 96 3.45 3.24 -2.79
C ALA A 96 4.83 3.83 -3.08
N TYR A 97 5.35 4.66 -2.17
CA TYR A 97 6.70 5.23 -2.28
C TYR A 97 7.79 4.15 -2.28
N GLU A 98 7.66 3.15 -1.40
CA GLU A 98 8.59 2.02 -1.36
C GLU A 98 8.54 1.22 -2.68
N ALA A 99 7.34 0.95 -3.22
CA ALA A 99 7.18 0.25 -4.49
C ALA A 99 7.83 1.01 -5.66
N GLU A 100 7.63 2.33 -5.73
CA GLU A 100 8.26 3.19 -6.74
C GLU A 100 9.79 3.19 -6.61
N LYS A 101 10.31 3.31 -5.38
CA LYS A 101 11.74 3.25 -5.11
C LYS A 101 12.34 1.91 -5.57
N TRP A 102 11.68 0.79 -5.27
CA TRP A 102 12.10 -0.54 -5.72
C TRP A 102 12.05 -0.67 -7.25
N HIS A 103 11.06 -0.05 -7.90
CA HIS A 103 10.99 -0.03 -9.36
C HIS A 103 12.20 0.66 -9.98
N TYR A 104 12.57 1.84 -9.50
CA TYR A 104 13.77 2.55 -9.97
C TYR A 104 15.07 1.79 -9.68
N HIS A 105 15.16 1.12 -8.52
CA HIS A 105 16.31 0.28 -8.20
C HIS A 105 16.48 -0.86 -9.22
N GLY A 106 15.39 -1.57 -9.53
CA GLY A 106 15.43 -2.66 -10.51
C GLY A 106 15.77 -2.20 -11.93
N LEU A 107 15.31 -1.00 -12.33
CA LEU A 107 15.71 -0.39 -13.61
C LEU A 107 17.22 -0.10 -13.64
N ALA A 108 17.76 0.50 -12.57
CA ALA A 108 19.18 0.81 -12.47
C ALA A 108 20.05 -0.46 -12.49
N GLU A 109 19.65 -1.52 -11.80
CA GLU A 109 20.32 -2.82 -11.85
C GLU A 109 20.32 -3.40 -13.26
N SER A 110 19.17 -3.39 -13.94
CA SER A 110 19.04 -3.90 -15.30
C SER A 110 19.88 -3.10 -16.31
N GLU A 111 19.92 -1.78 -16.17
CA GLU A 111 20.78 -0.92 -17.01
C GLU A 111 22.26 -1.18 -16.74
N GLY A 112 22.65 -1.37 -15.49
CA GLY A 112 24.01 -1.75 -15.10
C GLY A 112 24.44 -3.08 -15.71
N GLU A 113 23.58 -4.11 -15.64
CA GLU A 113 23.84 -5.40 -16.28
C GLU A 113 23.93 -5.29 -17.81
N ARG A 114 23.11 -4.43 -18.42
CA ARG A 114 23.18 -4.17 -19.87
C ARG A 114 24.49 -3.48 -20.25
N ALA A 115 24.95 -2.52 -19.45
CA ALA A 115 26.21 -1.84 -19.64
C ALA A 115 27.39 -2.81 -19.50
N ASP A 116 27.44 -3.62 -18.44
CA ASP A 116 28.49 -4.63 -18.22
C ASP A 116 28.58 -5.65 -19.38
N ARG A 117 27.42 -6.12 -19.89
CA ARG A 117 27.40 -6.99 -21.08
C ARG A 117 27.95 -6.29 -22.33
N ALA A 118 27.60 -5.02 -22.52
CA ALA A 118 28.08 -4.24 -23.66
C ALA A 118 29.59 -3.99 -23.56
N GLU A 119 30.10 -3.69 -22.36
CA GLU A 119 31.54 -3.50 -22.10
C GLU A 119 32.33 -4.77 -22.44
N LYS A 120 31.88 -5.94 -21.97
CA LYS A 120 32.49 -7.24 -22.30
C LYS A 120 32.51 -7.50 -23.81
N GLN A 121 31.41 -7.21 -24.52
CA GLN A 121 31.37 -7.35 -25.99
C GLN A 121 32.37 -6.43 -26.68
N VAL A 122 32.51 -5.19 -26.20
CA VAL A 122 33.47 -4.21 -26.73
C VAL A 122 34.91 -4.69 -26.49
N GLU A 123 35.22 -5.21 -25.32
CA GLU A 123 36.53 -5.78 -24.99
C GLU A 123 36.88 -6.97 -25.89
N GLU A 124 35.95 -7.92 -26.07
CA GLU A 124 36.14 -9.07 -26.95
C GLU A 124 36.37 -8.64 -28.40
N LEU A 125 35.52 -7.76 -28.94
CA LEU A 125 35.68 -7.24 -30.30
C LEU A 125 36.99 -6.50 -30.46
N THR A 126 37.40 -5.71 -29.47
CA THR A 126 38.70 -5.01 -29.47
C THR A 126 39.85 -6.01 -29.57
N MET A 127 39.81 -7.12 -28.83
CA MET A 127 40.80 -8.19 -28.95
C MET A 127 40.82 -8.82 -30.34
N TRP A 128 39.66 -9.11 -30.93
CA TRP A 128 39.58 -9.68 -32.28
C TRP A 128 40.13 -8.73 -33.34
N VAL A 129 39.82 -7.43 -33.25
CA VAL A 129 40.35 -6.40 -34.15
C VAL A 129 41.86 -6.29 -34.00
N LYS A 130 42.41 -6.29 -32.77
CA LYS A 130 43.87 -6.32 -32.52
C LYS A 130 44.53 -7.51 -33.23
N ARG A 131 43.98 -8.72 -33.02
CA ARG A 131 44.50 -9.96 -33.63
C ARG A 131 44.48 -9.90 -35.15
N LEU A 132 43.35 -9.50 -35.74
CA LEU A 132 43.20 -9.37 -37.18
C LEU A 132 44.17 -8.34 -37.76
N ALA A 133 44.30 -7.18 -37.12
CA ALA A 133 45.22 -6.13 -37.54
C ALA A 133 46.67 -6.66 -37.54
N HIS A 134 47.07 -7.43 -36.53
CA HIS A 134 48.40 -8.03 -36.50
C HIS A 134 48.57 -9.10 -37.61
N SER A 135 47.59 -9.97 -37.82
CA SER A 135 47.65 -10.95 -38.93
C SER A 135 47.79 -10.27 -40.29
N LEU A 136 47.10 -9.14 -40.50
CA LEU A 136 47.22 -8.33 -41.71
C LEU A 136 48.61 -7.72 -41.88
N ARG A 137 49.24 -7.25 -40.80
CA ARG A 137 50.63 -6.75 -40.82
C ARG A 137 51.59 -7.82 -41.33
N ILE A 138 51.40 -9.07 -40.91
CA ILE A 138 52.25 -10.20 -41.33
C ILE A 138 51.98 -10.55 -42.80
N ALA A 139 50.72 -10.70 -43.18
CA ALA A 139 50.35 -11.14 -44.53
C ALA A 139 50.60 -10.06 -45.60
N LYS A 140 50.46 -8.78 -45.26
CA LYS A 140 50.63 -7.65 -46.19
C LYS A 140 51.28 -6.44 -45.49
N PRO A 141 52.62 -6.45 -45.32
CA PRO A 141 53.35 -5.45 -44.53
C PRO A 141 53.20 -4.01 -45.06
N ASN A 142 53.07 -3.83 -46.37
CA ASN A 142 52.94 -2.50 -47.01
C ASN A 142 51.52 -1.92 -46.90
N SER A 143 50.57 -2.62 -46.26
CA SER A 143 49.20 -2.16 -46.09
C SER A 143 49.08 -1.19 -44.91
N LYS A 144 48.46 -0.03 -45.13
CA LYS A 144 48.13 0.95 -44.08
C LYS A 144 46.98 0.51 -43.17
N LEU A 145 46.34 -0.62 -43.44
CA LEU A 145 45.16 -1.10 -42.70
C LEU A 145 45.49 -1.45 -41.25
N HIS A 146 46.68 -1.99 -40.99
CA HIS A 146 47.10 -2.31 -39.63
C HIS A 146 47.20 -1.06 -38.76
N SER A 147 47.97 -0.05 -39.20
CA SER A 147 48.13 1.21 -38.47
C SER A 147 46.80 1.94 -38.31
N ALA A 148 45.99 2.02 -39.38
CA ALA A 148 44.67 2.66 -39.32
C ALA A 148 43.72 2.00 -38.31
N ALA A 149 43.75 0.67 -38.17
CA ALA A 149 42.96 -0.04 -37.18
C ALA A 149 43.44 0.22 -35.75
N MET A 150 44.75 0.20 -35.51
CA MET A 150 45.33 0.47 -34.19
C MET A 150 45.11 1.94 -33.77
N ASP A 151 45.30 2.90 -34.68
CA ASP A 151 45.04 4.32 -34.45
C ASP A 151 43.56 4.57 -34.10
N TYR A 152 42.64 3.90 -34.79
CA TYR A 152 41.20 4.00 -34.49
C TYR A 152 40.88 3.51 -33.08
N LEU A 153 41.41 2.34 -32.69
CA LEU A 153 41.19 1.78 -31.36
C LEU A 153 41.78 2.68 -30.27
N SER A 154 42.97 3.25 -30.51
CA SER A 154 43.63 4.15 -29.56
C SER A 154 42.88 5.48 -29.41
N HIS A 155 42.44 6.07 -30.53
CA HIS A 155 41.62 7.29 -30.53
C HIS A 155 40.28 7.09 -29.82
N LYS A 156 39.73 5.86 -29.82
CA LYS A 156 38.51 5.51 -29.07
C LYS A 156 38.77 5.15 -27.61
N GLY A 157 40.03 5.18 -27.15
CA GLY A 157 40.41 4.82 -25.78
C GLY A 157 40.26 3.34 -25.47
N LEU A 158 40.11 2.48 -26.48
CA LEU A 158 39.92 1.04 -26.31
C LEU A 158 41.25 0.31 -26.07
N ILE A 159 42.36 0.95 -26.40
CA ILE A 159 43.72 0.41 -26.30
C ILE A 159 44.68 1.53 -25.87
N SER A 160 45.76 1.17 -25.17
CA SER A 160 46.76 2.17 -24.77
C SER A 160 47.65 2.57 -25.95
N VAL A 161 48.41 3.66 -25.80
CA VAL A 161 49.38 4.09 -26.82
C VAL A 161 50.52 3.09 -26.94
N GLU A 162 50.90 2.42 -25.85
CA GLU A 162 51.90 1.35 -25.85
C GLU A 162 51.44 0.13 -26.68
N ASP A 163 50.15 -0.17 -26.73
CA ASP A 163 49.61 -1.25 -27.57
C ASP A 163 49.79 -0.96 -29.07
N VAL A 164 49.86 0.31 -29.48
CA VAL A 164 50.05 0.72 -30.88
C VAL A 164 51.52 0.56 -31.32
N LEU A 165 52.45 0.68 -30.37
CA LEU A 165 53.89 0.68 -30.63
C LEU A 165 54.52 -0.73 -30.66
N ARG A 166 53.75 -1.79 -30.41
CA ARG A 166 54.20 -3.18 -30.21
C ARG A 166 53.78 -4.11 -31.37
#